data_AF-A0A0M3K0E0-F1
#
_entry.id   AF-A0A0M3K0E0-F1
#
_cell.length_a   1.000
_cell.length_b   1.000
_cell.length_c   1.000
_cell.angle_alpha   90.00
_cell.angle_beta   90.00
_cell.angle_gamma   90.00
#
_symmetry.space_group_name_H-M   'P 1'
#
loop_
_entity.id
_entity.type
_entity.pdbx_description
1 polymer ?
#
loop_
_entity_poly.entity_id
_entity_poly.type
_entity_poly.pdbx_seq_one_letter_code
_entity_poly.pdbx_strand_id
1 'polypeptide(L)'
;MSAIHLAHISQLTERLNKIINDVNPIDWYSEAATADLNAYLESIQQQYELSKTKIQRHITEISQYADEWQQSLKSSRTTQAELTAYNEAVKDPQGFFSAISTAKDIIDEINANFKIIDTKLRSTSTAYSPSITQTTLNTSNRNDISNP
;
A
#
# COMPACT_ATOMS: atom_id res chain seq x y z
N MET A 1 4.34 5.05 -35.73
CA MET A 1 3.27 5.30 -34.74
C MET A 1 3.89 5.23 -33.33
N SER A 2 4.87 6.11 -33.05
CA SER A 2 5.78 6.01 -31.88
C SER A 2 5.60 7.15 -30.88
N ALA A 3 5.35 8.38 -31.35
CA ALA A 3 5.15 9.55 -30.49
C ALA A 3 3.97 9.43 -29.51
N ILE A 4 2.95 8.63 -29.87
CA ILE A 4 1.76 8.39 -29.03
C ILE A 4 2.12 7.54 -27.79
N HIS A 5 3.01 6.55 -27.93
CA HIS A 5 3.43 5.69 -26.81
C HIS A 5 4.25 6.49 -25.79
N LEU A 6 5.18 7.33 -26.25
CA LEU A 6 5.98 8.18 -25.38
C LEU A 6 5.10 9.14 -24.56
N ALA A 7 4.14 9.80 -25.21
CA ALA A 7 3.23 10.72 -24.53
C ALA A 7 2.39 10.02 -23.44
N HIS A 8 1.86 8.82 -23.72
CA HIS A 8 1.11 8.04 -22.73
C HIS A 8 2.00 7.56 -21.58
N ILE A 9 3.19 7.04 -21.88
CA ILE A 9 4.15 6.58 -20.87
C ILE A 9 4.54 7.75 -19.94
N SER A 10 4.82 8.93 -20.47
CA SER A 10 5.15 10.12 -19.67
C SER A 10 4.00 10.51 -18.73
N GLN A 11 2.77 10.59 -19.24
CA GLN A 11 1.60 10.94 -18.40
C GLN A 11 1.34 9.91 -17.30
N LEU A 12 1.47 8.63 -17.60
CA LEU A 12 1.33 7.55 -16.61
C LEU A 12 2.45 7.60 -15.57
N THR A 13 3.67 7.93 -15.98
CA THR A 13 4.82 8.10 -15.08
C THR A 13 4.62 9.26 -14.10
N GLU A 14 4.12 10.40 -14.57
CA GLU A 14 3.78 11.52 -13.68
C GLU A 14 2.70 11.15 -12.65
N ARG A 15 1.68 10.39 -13.08
CA ARG A 15 0.63 9.91 -12.17
C ARG A 15 1.18 8.92 -11.15
N LEU A 16 2.04 8.00 -11.58
CA LEU A 16 2.72 7.06 -10.69
C LEU A 16 3.54 7.82 -9.63
N ASN A 17 4.32 8.82 -10.03
CA ASN A 17 5.12 9.63 -9.11
C ASN A 17 4.25 10.39 -8.09
N LYS A 18 3.09 10.91 -8.50
CA LYS A 18 2.14 11.53 -7.56
C LYS A 18 1.63 10.53 -6.53
N ILE A 19 1.22 9.34 -6.98
CA ILE A 19 0.73 8.29 -6.08
C ILE A 19 1.83 7.87 -5.09
N ILE A 20 3.08 7.73 -5.55
CA ILE A 20 4.23 7.42 -4.69
C ILE A 20 4.41 8.49 -3.61
N ASN A 21 4.37 9.78 -3.99
CA ASN A 21 4.54 10.88 -3.05
C ASN A 21 3.37 11.02 -2.05
N ASP A 22 2.19 10.52 -2.40
CA ASP A 22 1.01 10.51 -1.53
C ASP A 22 1.03 9.31 -0.53
N VAL A 23 1.96 8.36 -0.67
CA VAL A 23 2.14 7.28 0.32
C VAL A 23 2.81 7.86 1.56
N ASN A 24 2.01 8.11 2.59
CA ASN A 24 2.52 8.61 3.87
C ASN A 24 3.04 7.47 4.76
N PRO A 25 4.21 7.63 5.40
CA PRO A 25 4.70 6.68 6.38
C PRO A 25 3.82 6.68 7.64
N ILE A 26 3.97 5.63 8.47
CA ILE A 26 3.29 5.56 9.77
C ILE A 26 3.82 6.66 10.70
N ASP A 27 2.98 7.64 11.02
CA ASP A 27 3.26 8.61 12.07
C ASP A 27 2.75 8.11 13.43
N TRP A 28 3.67 7.56 14.23
CA TRP A 28 3.38 7.02 15.57
C TRP A 28 3.03 8.09 16.60
N TYR A 29 3.28 9.37 16.31
CA TYR A 29 3.07 10.48 17.24
C TYR A 29 1.92 11.40 16.82
N SER A 30 1.21 11.05 15.74
CA SER A 30 0.02 11.77 15.31
C SER A 30 -1.06 11.77 16.40
N GLU A 31 -1.88 12.82 16.42
CA GLU A 31 -3.02 12.92 17.35
C GLU A 31 -3.92 11.68 17.23
N ALA A 32 -4.17 11.21 16.01
CA ALA A 32 -4.94 9.99 15.75
C ALA A 32 -4.31 8.74 16.38
N ALA A 33 -2.99 8.54 16.23
CA ALA A 33 -2.28 7.41 16.81
C ALA A 33 -2.31 7.40 18.35
N THR A 34 -2.26 8.58 18.97
CA THR A 34 -2.32 8.72 20.43
C THR A 34 -3.73 8.57 21.00
N ALA A 35 -4.76 8.97 20.25
CA ALA A 35 -6.16 8.86 20.65
C ALA A 35 -6.70 7.42 20.56
N ASP A 36 -6.45 6.75 19.43
CA ASP A 36 -6.82 5.35 19.21
C ASP A 36 -5.85 4.68 18.23
N LEU A 37 -4.85 4.00 18.78
CA LEU A 37 -3.82 3.33 18.00
C LEU A 37 -4.40 2.25 17.07
N ASN A 38 -5.42 1.50 17.49
CA ASN A 38 -5.95 0.41 16.68
C ASN A 38 -6.71 0.97 15.46
N ALA A 39 -7.62 1.93 15.68
CA ALA A 39 -8.35 2.57 14.59
C ALA A 39 -7.41 3.30 13.62
N TYR A 40 -6.37 3.94 14.14
CA TYR A 40 -5.33 4.57 13.32
C TYR A 40 -4.60 3.55 12.43
N LEU A 41 -4.11 2.44 13.00
CA LEU A 41 -3.38 1.43 12.25
C LEU A 41 -4.26 0.72 11.20
N GLU A 42 -5.54 0.49 11.49
CA GLU A 42 -6.52 -0.04 10.51
C GLU A 42 -6.73 0.93 9.35
N SER A 43 -6.87 2.23 9.63
CA SER A 43 -6.99 3.26 8.59
C SER A 43 -5.73 3.32 7.70
N ILE A 44 -4.54 3.29 8.31
CA ILE A 44 -3.28 3.25 7.55
C ILE A 44 -3.19 1.98 6.69
N GLN A 45 -3.61 0.83 7.23
CA GLN A 45 -3.65 -0.43 6.47
C GLN A 45 -4.54 -0.32 5.22
N GLN A 46 -5.74 0.26 5.35
CA GLN A 46 -6.63 0.49 4.22
C GLN A 46 -6.02 1.44 3.17
N GLN A 47 -5.37 2.52 3.62
CA GLN A 47 -4.70 3.45 2.71
C GLN A 47 -3.56 2.77 1.95
N TYR A 48 -2.74 1.96 2.63
CA TYR A 48 -1.69 1.19 2.00
C TYR A 48 -2.21 0.16 0.98
N GLU A 49 -3.32 -0.53 1.26
CA GLU A 49 -3.94 -1.45 0.27
C GLU A 49 -4.39 -0.70 -0.99
N LEU A 50 -5.00 0.47 -0.83
CA LEU A 50 -5.42 1.31 -1.95
C LEU A 50 -4.22 1.82 -2.75
N SER A 51 -3.17 2.33 -2.08
CA SER A 51 -1.96 2.82 -2.72
C SER A 51 -1.25 1.70 -3.47
N LYS A 52 -1.06 0.54 -2.85
CA LYS A 52 -0.45 -0.65 -3.48
C LYS A 52 -1.22 -1.05 -4.75
N THR A 53 -2.55 -1.12 -4.68
CA THR A 53 -3.39 -1.44 -5.84
C THR A 53 -3.20 -0.43 -6.98
N LYS A 54 -3.20 0.87 -6.67
CA LYS A 54 -3.01 1.94 -7.66
C LYS A 54 -1.62 1.90 -8.28
N ILE A 55 -0.57 1.71 -7.47
CA ILE A 55 0.82 1.61 -7.92
C ILE A 55 0.98 0.42 -8.86
N GLN A 56 0.53 -0.77 -8.45
CA GLN A 56 0.61 -1.99 -9.25
C GLN A 56 -0.07 -1.83 -10.61
N ARG A 57 -1.27 -1.23 -10.63
CA ARG A 57 -1.99 -0.94 -11.87
C ARG A 57 -1.17 -0.05 -12.81
N HIS A 58 -0.58 1.03 -12.32
CA HIS A 58 0.22 1.93 -13.16
C HIS A 58 1.51 1.27 -13.64
N ILE A 59 2.18 0.45 -12.81
CA ILE A 59 3.32 -0.36 -13.26
C ILE A 59 2.90 -1.22 -14.45
N THR A 60 1.78 -1.95 -14.34
CA THR A 60 1.29 -2.80 -15.43
C THR A 60 0.98 -2.00 -16.70
N GLU A 61 0.28 -0.88 -16.60
CA GLU A 61 -0.07 -0.03 -17.75
C GLU A 61 1.19 0.54 -18.43
N ILE A 62 2.15 1.05 -17.65
CA ILE A 62 3.42 1.59 -18.19
C ILE A 62 4.22 0.46 -18.86
N SER A 63 4.36 -0.70 -18.21
CA SER A 63 5.07 -1.84 -18.78
C SER A 63 4.45 -2.31 -20.09
N GLN A 64 3.12 -2.37 -20.18
CA GLN A 64 2.43 -2.72 -21.42
C GLN A 64 2.77 -1.75 -22.55
N TYR A 65 2.68 -0.44 -22.32
CA TYR A 65 3.01 0.55 -23.35
C TYR A 65 4.51 0.54 -23.72
N ALA A 66 5.39 0.28 -22.75
CA ALA A 66 6.82 0.14 -23.00
C ALA A 66 7.12 -1.07 -23.89
N ASP A 67 6.46 -2.20 -23.64
CA ASP A 67 6.58 -3.42 -24.45
C ASP A 67 6.03 -3.20 -25.87
N GLU A 68 4.86 -2.56 -26.00
CA GLU A 68 4.28 -2.19 -27.29
C GLU A 68 5.22 -1.26 -28.08
N TRP A 69 5.82 -0.27 -27.41
CA TRP A 69 6.79 0.62 -28.02
C TRP A 69 8.04 -0.15 -28.47
N GLN A 70 8.61 -1.00 -27.61
CA GLN A 70 9.77 -1.82 -27.96
C GLN A 70 9.49 -2.75 -29.15
N GLN A 71 8.30 -3.35 -29.23
CA GLN A 71 7.89 -4.16 -30.37
C GLN A 71 7.79 -3.33 -31.65
N SER A 72 7.23 -2.11 -31.57
CA SER A 72 7.13 -1.23 -32.72
C SER A 72 8.50 -0.86 -33.31
N LEU A 73 9.53 -0.76 -32.47
CA LEU A 73 10.91 -0.46 -32.89
C LEU A 73 11.58 -1.60 -33.65
N LYS A 74 11.08 -2.84 -33.55
CA LYS A 74 11.57 -4.00 -34.32
C LYS A 74 11.07 -3.99 -35.78
N SER A 75 10.20 -3.05 -36.14
CA SER A 75 9.69 -2.88 -37.50
C SER A 75 10.79 -2.41 -38.47
N SER A 76 10.71 -2.84 -39.73
CA SER A 76 11.60 -2.36 -40.81
C SER A 76 11.43 -0.88 -41.15
N ARG A 77 10.43 -0.20 -40.55
CA ARG A 77 10.13 1.23 -40.76
C ARG A 77 10.55 2.11 -39.59
N THR A 78 11.26 1.58 -38.60
CA THR A 78 11.74 2.36 -37.46
C THR A 78 12.77 3.39 -37.91
N THR A 79 12.55 4.64 -37.56
CA THR A 79 13.46 5.74 -37.84
C THR A 79 14.57 5.82 -36.79
N GLN A 80 15.72 6.39 -37.16
CA GLN A 80 16.82 6.62 -36.22
C GLN A 80 16.39 7.53 -35.04
N ALA A 81 15.50 8.50 -35.29
CA ALA A 81 14.98 9.38 -34.25
C ALA A 81 14.16 8.60 -33.19
N GLU A 82 13.35 7.63 -33.61
CA GLU A 82 12.57 6.78 -32.70
C GLU A 82 13.47 5.87 -31.84
N LEU A 83 14.52 5.32 -32.45
CA LEU A 83 15.55 4.54 -31.76
C LEU A 83 16.32 5.38 -30.74
N THR A 84 16.70 6.60 -31.09
CA THR A 84 17.36 7.53 -30.16
C THR A 84 16.44 7.88 -28.99
N ALA A 85 15.20 8.27 -29.26
CA ALA A 85 14.23 8.62 -28.21
C ALA A 85 13.98 7.46 -27.23
N TYR A 86 13.90 6.22 -27.73
CA TYR A 86 13.81 5.04 -26.88
C TYR A 86 15.04 4.85 -26.00
N ASN A 87 16.23 4.95 -26.58
CA ASN A 87 17.48 4.80 -25.83
C ASN A 87 17.68 5.90 -24.78
N GLU A 88 17.22 7.12 -25.04
CA GLU A 88 17.20 8.21 -24.07
C GLU A 88 16.23 7.91 -22.93
N ALA A 89 14.99 7.49 -23.24
CA ALA A 89 13.99 7.16 -22.23
C ALA A 89 14.40 5.97 -21.34
N VAL A 90 15.13 4.99 -21.88
CA VAL A 90 15.71 3.86 -21.10
C VAL A 90 16.76 4.33 -20.10
N LYS A 91 17.55 5.34 -20.46
CA LYS A 91 18.68 5.83 -19.67
C LYS A 91 18.32 7.00 -18.76
N ASP A 92 17.13 7.57 -18.93
CA ASP A 92 16.67 8.70 -18.14
C ASP A 92 16.49 8.29 -16.66
N PRO A 93 17.29 8.83 -15.73
CA PRO A 93 17.16 8.54 -14.30
C PRO A 93 15.86 9.09 -13.69
N GLN A 94 15.15 9.98 -14.38
CA GLN A 94 13.81 10.46 -14.04
C GLN A 94 12.73 9.81 -14.94
N GLY A 95 13.14 8.89 -15.81
CA GLY A 95 12.28 8.22 -16.77
C GLY A 95 11.47 7.09 -16.15
N PHE A 96 10.60 6.50 -16.97
CA PHE A 96 9.60 5.53 -16.52
C PHE A 96 10.21 4.25 -15.90
N PHE A 97 11.38 3.78 -16.35
CA PHE A 97 12.06 2.63 -15.74
C PHE A 97 12.49 2.92 -14.30
N SER A 98 13.00 4.13 -14.04
CA SER A 98 13.35 4.60 -12.71
C SER A 98 12.11 4.68 -11.82
N ALA A 99 11.03 5.29 -12.32
CA ALA A 99 9.75 5.38 -11.61
C ALA A 99 9.16 4.00 -11.27
N ILE A 100 9.23 3.02 -12.18
CA ILE A 100 8.82 1.63 -11.89
C ILE A 100 9.69 1.01 -10.79
N SER A 101 11.00 1.27 -10.79
CA SER A 101 11.88 0.77 -9.74
C SER A 101 11.50 1.33 -8.38
N THR A 102 11.39 2.66 -8.26
CA THR A 102 10.96 3.32 -7.02
C THR A 102 9.58 2.83 -6.57
N ALA A 103 8.64 2.65 -7.51
CA ALA A 103 7.33 2.10 -7.21
C ALA A 103 7.36 0.71 -6.58
N LYS A 104 8.28 -0.16 -7.03
CA LYS A 104 8.48 -1.49 -6.45
C LYS A 104 9.07 -1.41 -5.05
N ASP A 105 10.04 -0.54 -4.82
CA ASP A 105 10.62 -0.30 -3.50
C ASP A 105 9.54 0.14 -2.50
N ILE A 106 8.63 1.04 -2.92
CA ILE A 106 7.48 1.49 -2.10
C ILE A 106 6.50 0.35 -1.82
N ILE A 107 6.24 -0.54 -2.78
CA ILE A 107 5.40 -1.73 -2.55
C ILE A 107 6.05 -2.63 -1.49
N ASP A 108 7.36 -2.81 -1.53
CA ASP A 108 8.09 -3.61 -0.55
C ASP A 108 8.07 -2.96 0.84
N GLU A 109 8.19 -1.64 0.92
CA GLU A 109 8.01 -0.88 2.16
C GLU A 109 6.60 -1.03 2.73
N ILE A 110 5.55 -0.89 1.90
CA ILE A 110 4.16 -1.13 2.30
C ILE A 110 4.01 -2.56 2.85
N ASN A 111 4.55 -3.56 2.17
CA ASN A 111 4.48 -4.96 2.63
C ASN A 111 5.22 -5.17 3.96
N ALA A 112 6.33 -4.47 4.20
CA ALA A 112 7.02 -4.48 5.49
C ALA A 112 6.18 -3.83 6.59
N ASN A 113 5.53 -2.70 6.29
CA ASN A 113 4.66 -1.99 7.22
C ASN A 113 3.40 -2.78 7.58
N PHE A 114 2.81 -3.55 6.66
CA PHE A 114 1.73 -4.48 6.99
C PHE A 114 2.11 -5.50 8.06
N LYS A 115 3.33 -6.06 8.00
CA LYS A 115 3.82 -6.99 9.03
C LYS A 115 3.91 -6.32 10.41
N ILE A 116 4.30 -5.03 10.44
CA ILE A 116 4.37 -4.25 11.68
C ILE A 116 2.96 -4.01 12.24
N ILE A 117 2.02 -3.57 11.39
CA ILE A 117 0.61 -3.33 11.75
C ILE A 117 -0.03 -4.61 12.31
N ASP A 118 0.08 -5.73 11.59
CA ASP A 118 -0.47 -7.01 12.02
C ASP A 118 0.08 -7.45 13.39
N THR A 119 1.39 -7.27 13.60
CA THR A 119 2.04 -7.62 14.87
C THR A 119 1.53 -6.74 16.02
N LYS A 120 1.34 -5.44 15.77
CA LYS A 120 0.86 -4.49 16.77
C LYS A 120 -0.60 -4.70 17.13
N LEU A 121 -1.49 -4.87 16.14
CA LEU A 121 -2.92 -5.13 16.36
C LEU A 121 -3.15 -6.45 17.14
N ARG A 122 -2.36 -7.49 16.87
CA ARG A 122 -2.42 -8.74 17.64
C ARG A 122 -1.95 -8.56 19.09
N SER A 123 -0.89 -7.77 19.31
CA SER A 123 -0.35 -7.51 20.65
C SER A 123 -1.32 -6.72 21.53
N THR A 124 -2.04 -5.74 20.97
CA THR A 124 -3.07 -4.98 21.68
C THR A 124 -4.32 -5.83 21.96
N SER A 125 -4.70 -6.73 21.04
CA SER A 125 -5.79 -7.68 21.26
C SER A 125 -5.50 -8.69 22.39
N THR A 126 -4.25 -9.13 22.56
CA THR A 126 -3.87 -10.04 23.66
C THR A 126 -3.77 -9.36 25.03
N ALA A 127 -3.61 -8.03 25.06
CA ALA A 127 -3.53 -7.27 26.31
C ALA A 127 -4.91 -7.09 26.99
N TYR A 128 -6.01 -7.31 26.26
CA TYR A 128 -7.37 -7.25 26.78
C TYR A 128 -7.93 -8.66 27.04
N SER A 129 -7.38 -9.36 28.05
CA SER A 129 -8.12 -10.43 28.73
C SER A 129 -8.79 -9.82 29.96
N PRO A 130 -10.10 -9.56 29.97
CA PRO A 130 -10.76 -9.17 31.20
C PRO A 130 -10.64 -10.35 32.18
N SER A 131 -9.98 -10.10 33.31
CA SER A 131 -10.00 -11.01 34.45
C SER A 131 -11.46 -11.19 34.87
N ILE A 132 -12.11 -12.27 34.44
CA ILE A 132 -13.42 -12.65 34.96
C ILE A 132 -13.19 -12.99 36.43
N THR A 133 -13.43 -12.01 37.30
CA THR A 133 -13.56 -12.27 38.72
C THR A 133 -14.91 -12.97 38.86
N GLN A 134 -14.92 -14.30 38.91
CA GLN A 134 -16.11 -15.06 39.29
C GLN A 134 -16.48 -14.65 40.72
N THR A 135 -17.44 -13.74 40.87
CA THR A 135 -18.17 -13.60 42.12
C THR A 135 -19.08 -14.80 42.24
N THR A 136 -18.65 -15.85 42.92
CA THR A 136 -19.51 -16.94 43.37
C THR A 136 -20.52 -16.37 44.36
N LEU A 137 -21.74 -16.08 43.88
CA LEU A 137 -22.90 -15.88 44.74
C LEU A 137 -23.18 -17.18 45.48
N ASN A 138 -22.76 -17.25 46.74
CA ASN A 138 -23.16 -18.31 47.66
C ASN A 138 -24.49 -17.92 48.31
N THR A 139 -25.61 -18.17 47.63
CA THR A 139 -26.94 -18.17 48.26
C THR A 139 -27.14 -19.50 48.99
N SER A 140 -26.53 -19.63 50.17
CA SER A 140 -27.04 -20.56 51.18
C SER A 140 -28.21 -19.88 51.89
N ASN A 141 -29.41 -20.28 51.49
CA ASN A 141 -30.70 -19.94 52.08
C ASN A 141 -30.66 -19.94 53.61
N ARG A 142 -30.95 -18.77 54.19
CA ARG A 142 -31.50 -18.66 55.55
C ARG A 142 -33.01 -18.57 55.45
N ASN A 143 -33.67 -19.31 56.35
CA ASN A 143 -35.03 -19.15 56.86
C ASN A 143 -36.18 -19.68 56.00
N ASP A 144 -36.55 -20.94 56.24
CA ASP A 144 -37.97 -21.31 56.30
C ASP A 144 -38.33 -21.57 57.77
N ILE A 145 -38.92 -20.54 58.38
CA ILE A 145 -39.67 -20.62 59.62
C ILE A 145 -41.13 -20.79 59.19
N SER A 146 -41.77 -21.90 59.53
CA SER A 146 -43.24 -21.97 59.66
C SER A 146 -43.64 -23.15 60.54
N ASN A 147 -44.12 -22.78 61.73
CA ASN A 147 -44.81 -23.60 62.73
C ASN A 147 -46.23 -23.94 62.22
N PRO A 148 -46.84 -25.03 62.71
CA PRO A 148 -48.07 -24.86 63.48
C PRO A 148 -47.89 -25.19 64.96
#